data_AF-A0AAN9FLX9-F1
#
_entry.id   AF-A0AAN9FLX9-F1
#
_cell.length_a   1.000
_cell.length_b   1.000
_cell.length_c   1.000
_cell.angle_alpha   90.00
_cell.angle_beta   90.00
_cell.angle_gamma   90.00
#
_symmetry.space_group_name_H-M   'P 1'
#
loop_
_entity.id
_entity.type
_entity.pdbx_description
1 polymer ?
#
loop_
_entity_poly.entity_id
_entity_poly.type
_entity_poly.pdbx_seq_one_letter_code
_entity_poly.pdbx_strand_id
1 'polypeptide(L)'
;MFAINTHPLYTRHPHLFPSIPQPFRDNLEAYSLELKNICVTIIGFMTKALKIEPPNELLDLFEDIGQVMRMNYYPPCPQPERVIGLTPHADGGALSIVLQVNEIEGLQIRKDGMWIPVKPISNAFVINIGDISEFCNSFEWFDGRY
;
A
#
# COMPACT_ATOMS: atom_id res chain seq x y z
N MET A 1 -15.67 1.30 4.55
CA MET A 1 -14.45 0.82 3.88
C MET A 1 -14.86 -0.09 2.74
N PHE A 2 -14.29 0.11 1.55
CA PHE A 2 -14.42 -0.80 0.42
C PHE A 2 -13.04 -1.34 0.08
N ALA A 3 -12.90 -2.67 -0.01
CA ALA A 3 -11.62 -3.32 -0.28
C ALA A 3 -11.76 -4.31 -1.44
N ILE A 4 -10.74 -4.37 -2.30
CA ILE A 4 -10.76 -5.24 -3.47
C ILE A 4 -9.37 -5.73 -3.82
N ASN A 5 -9.24 -7.03 -4.11
CA ASN A 5 -8.03 -7.58 -4.70
C ASN A 5 -7.98 -7.15 -6.15
N THR A 6 -6.89 -6.53 -6.57
CA THR A 6 -6.72 -6.02 -7.94
C THR A 6 -5.69 -6.82 -8.72
N HIS A 7 -4.66 -7.36 -8.05
CA HIS A 7 -3.69 -8.28 -8.63
C HIS A 7 -3.31 -9.41 -7.67
N PRO A 8 -2.90 -10.57 -8.21
CA PRO A 8 -3.02 -10.95 -9.63
C PRO A 8 -4.49 -11.18 -10.05
N LEU A 9 -4.79 -11.17 -11.35
CA LEU A 9 -6.19 -11.12 -11.86
C LEU A 9 -7.06 -12.28 -11.35
N TYR A 10 -6.47 -13.46 -11.15
CA TYR A 10 -7.19 -14.65 -10.66
C TYR A 10 -7.67 -14.52 -9.20
N THR A 11 -7.18 -13.53 -8.44
CA THR A 11 -7.63 -13.24 -7.07
C THR A 11 -8.82 -12.29 -7.02
N ARG A 12 -9.21 -11.71 -8.17
CA ARG A 12 -10.34 -10.78 -8.26
C ARG A 12 -11.65 -11.54 -8.04
N HIS A 13 -12.54 -10.98 -7.23
CA HIS A 13 -13.87 -11.55 -7.06
C HIS A 13 -14.67 -11.38 -8.37
N PRO A 14 -15.12 -12.48 -9.02
CA PRO A 14 -15.59 -12.45 -10.41
C PRO A 14 -16.84 -11.59 -10.63
N HIS A 15 -17.70 -11.47 -9.61
CA HIS A 15 -18.91 -10.65 -9.68
C HIS A 15 -18.72 -9.20 -9.19
N LEU A 16 -17.61 -8.91 -8.51
CA LEU A 16 -17.41 -7.59 -7.91
C LEU A 16 -16.96 -6.57 -8.96
N PHE A 17 -15.91 -6.87 -9.71
CA PHE A 17 -15.40 -5.97 -10.75
C PHE A 17 -16.47 -5.55 -11.78
N PRO A 18 -17.28 -6.49 -12.33
CA PRO A 18 -18.38 -6.15 -13.23
C PRO A 18 -19.50 -5.30 -12.61
N SER A 19 -19.57 -5.20 -11.27
CA SER A 19 -20.56 -4.37 -10.57
C SER A 19 -20.07 -2.93 -10.30
N ILE A 20 -18.77 -2.66 -10.46
CA ILE A 20 -18.20 -1.33 -10.23
C ILE A 20 -18.68 -0.39 -11.33
N PRO A 21 -19.33 0.75 -11.01
CA PRO A 21 -19.84 1.67 -12.04
C PRO A 21 -18.73 2.23 -12.94
N GLN A 22 -19.07 2.51 -14.20
CA GLN A 22 -18.25 3.38 -15.04
C GLN A 22 -18.52 4.85 -14.71
N PRO A 23 -17.52 5.75 -14.84
CA PRO A 23 -16.15 5.50 -15.33
C PRO A 23 -15.18 4.99 -14.25
N PHE A 24 -15.67 4.79 -13.02
CA PHE A 24 -14.81 4.47 -11.88
C PHE A 24 -14.04 3.15 -12.04
N ARG A 25 -14.66 2.13 -12.65
CA ARG A 25 -13.99 0.86 -12.94
C ARG A 25 -12.73 1.03 -13.79
N ASP A 26 -12.84 1.73 -14.91
CA ASP A 26 -11.74 1.90 -15.86
C ASP A 26 -10.59 2.71 -15.20
N ASN A 27 -10.95 3.75 -14.44
CA ASN A 27 -9.99 4.52 -13.65
C ASN A 27 -9.31 3.69 -12.56
N LEU A 28 -10.06 2.80 -11.89
CA LEU A 28 -9.53 1.91 -10.87
C LEU A 28 -8.54 0.91 -11.48
N GLU A 29 -8.82 0.37 -12.67
CA GLU A 29 -7.93 -0.54 -13.37
C GLU A 29 -6.64 0.16 -13.82
N ALA A 30 -6.74 1.35 -14.41
CA ALA A 30 -5.57 2.13 -14.79
C ALA A 30 -4.72 2.50 -13.56
N TYR A 31 -5.37 2.99 -12.49
CA TYR A 31 -4.70 3.37 -11.26
C TYR A 31 -4.03 2.17 -10.57
N SER A 32 -4.68 1.01 -10.55
CA SER A 32 -4.12 -0.24 -10.03
C SER A 32 -2.81 -0.62 -10.74
N LEU A 33 -2.79 -0.52 -12.07
CA LEU A 33 -1.62 -0.82 -12.88
C LEU A 33 -0.47 0.18 -12.60
N GLU A 34 -0.76 1.47 -12.54
CA GLU A 34 0.26 2.48 -12.24
C GLU A 34 0.83 2.33 -10.82
N LEU A 35 -0.01 2.03 -9.82
CA LEU A 35 0.47 1.74 -8.47
C LEU A 35 1.36 0.50 -8.42
N LYS A 36 1.07 -0.52 -9.24
CA LYS A 36 1.89 -1.71 -9.36
C LYS A 36 3.26 -1.37 -9.95
N ASN A 37 3.31 -0.55 -11.01
CA ASN A 37 4.56 -0.05 -11.59
C ASN A 37 5.40 0.72 -10.56
N ILE A 38 4.77 1.62 -9.80
CA ILE A 38 5.42 2.39 -8.72
C ILE A 38 5.97 1.46 -7.65
N CYS A 39 5.19 0.47 -7.20
CA CYS A 39 5.60 -0.49 -6.18
C CYS A 39 6.86 -1.25 -6.60
N VAL A 40 6.86 -1.83 -7.80
CA VAL A 40 8.03 -2.57 -8.32
C VAL A 40 9.24 -1.67 -8.50
N THR A 41 9.04 -0.42 -8.93
CA THR A 41 10.13 0.57 -9.03
C THR A 41 10.75 0.87 -7.67
N ILE A 42 9.93 1.09 -6.64
CA ILE A 42 10.41 1.35 -5.27
C ILE A 42 11.16 0.14 -4.73
N ILE A 43 10.60 -1.06 -4.86
CA ILE A 43 11.25 -2.30 -4.41
C ILE A 43 12.60 -2.48 -5.12
N GLY A 44 12.67 -2.22 -6.44
CA GLY A 44 13.92 -2.26 -7.20
C GLY A 44 14.97 -1.24 -6.74
N PHE A 45 14.56 -0.07 -6.23
CA PHE A 45 15.49 0.88 -5.61
C PHE A 45 15.92 0.43 -4.21
N MET A 46 15.00 -0.14 -3.42
CA MET A 46 15.30 -0.67 -2.09
C MET A 46 16.31 -1.81 -2.14
N THR A 47 16.14 -2.78 -3.06
CA THR A 47 17.07 -3.90 -3.23
C THR A 47 18.46 -3.40 -3.60
N LYS A 48 18.57 -2.46 -4.55
CA LYS A 48 19.84 -1.81 -4.91
C LYS A 48 20.49 -1.10 -3.72
N ALA A 49 19.72 -0.33 -2.94
CA ALA A 49 20.23 0.41 -1.79
C ALA A 49 20.76 -0.54 -0.69
N LEU A 50 20.11 -1.68 -0.51
CA LEU A 50 20.48 -2.73 0.43
C LEU A 50 21.55 -3.69 -0.11
N LYS A 51 22.05 -3.49 -1.34
CA LYS A 51 23.05 -4.35 -2.02
C LYS A 51 22.65 -5.82 -2.10
N ILE A 52 21.36 -6.02 -2.18
CA ILE A 52 20.74 -7.29 -2.46
C ILE A 52 20.91 -7.56 -3.95
N GLU A 53 21.43 -8.74 -4.32
CA GLU A 53 21.33 -9.17 -5.71
C GLU A 53 19.85 -9.22 -6.08
N PRO A 54 19.39 -8.42 -7.06
CA PRO A 54 18.02 -8.54 -7.49
C PRO A 54 17.82 -10.00 -7.87
N PRO A 55 16.71 -10.65 -7.48
CA PRO A 55 16.35 -11.90 -8.12
C PRO A 55 16.43 -11.65 -9.63
N ASN A 56 16.76 -12.64 -10.43
CA ASN A 56 16.80 -12.55 -11.90
C ASN A 56 15.44 -12.16 -12.55
N GLU A 57 14.53 -11.59 -11.79
CA GLU A 57 13.09 -11.77 -11.82
C GLU A 57 12.39 -10.57 -11.12
N LEU A 58 12.86 -9.33 -11.34
CA LEU A 58 12.01 -8.13 -11.13
C LEU A 58 10.69 -8.25 -11.92
N LEU A 59 10.74 -9.01 -13.02
CA LEU A 59 9.60 -9.41 -13.84
C LEU A 59 8.67 -10.38 -13.10
N ASP A 60 9.18 -11.41 -12.41
CA ASP A 60 8.32 -12.36 -11.69
C ASP A 60 7.74 -11.74 -10.43
N LEU A 61 8.50 -10.85 -9.75
CA LEU A 61 7.93 -9.96 -8.75
C LEU A 61 6.81 -9.11 -9.36
N PHE A 62 7.00 -8.57 -10.56
CA PHE A 62 5.95 -7.82 -11.22
C PHE A 62 4.74 -8.72 -11.53
N GLU A 63 4.89 -9.93 -12.04
CA GLU A 63 3.74 -10.78 -12.41
C GLU A 63 2.94 -11.24 -11.19
N ASP A 64 3.62 -11.68 -10.13
CA ASP A 64 2.99 -12.33 -8.97
C ASP A 64 2.71 -11.42 -7.78
N ILE A 65 3.03 -10.12 -7.85
CA ILE A 65 2.76 -9.21 -6.72
C ILE A 65 1.26 -9.14 -6.40
N GLY A 66 0.93 -9.55 -5.17
CA GLY A 66 -0.38 -9.36 -4.59
C GLY A 66 -0.66 -7.88 -4.38
N GLN A 67 -1.80 -7.40 -4.89
CA GLN A 67 -2.26 -6.02 -4.71
C GLN A 67 -3.70 -6.02 -4.22
N VAL A 68 -3.91 -5.30 -3.11
CA VAL A 68 -5.23 -5.02 -2.55
C VAL A 68 -5.39 -3.51 -2.45
N MET A 69 -6.50 -2.99 -2.95
CA MET A 69 -6.86 -1.59 -2.81
C MET A 69 -7.92 -1.42 -1.73
N ARG A 70 -7.71 -0.46 -0.82
CA ARG A 70 -8.66 -0.08 0.22
C ARG A 70 -9.07 1.38 0.06
N MET A 71 -10.37 1.62 -0.09
CA MET A 71 -10.98 2.93 -0.16
C MET A 71 -11.69 3.23 1.16
N ASN A 72 -11.18 4.24 1.86
CA ASN A 72 -11.66 4.64 3.17
C ASN A 72 -12.46 5.93 3.08
N TYR A 73 -13.62 5.95 3.74
CA TYR A 73 -14.46 7.14 3.89
C TYR A 73 -14.70 7.33 5.38
N TYR A 74 -14.26 8.47 5.91
CA TYR A 74 -14.38 8.83 7.32
C TYR A 74 -15.38 9.99 7.44
N PRO A 75 -16.64 9.74 7.82
CA PRO A 75 -17.63 10.80 7.96
C PRO A 75 -17.30 11.73 9.15
N PRO A 76 -17.78 12.98 9.15
CA PRO A 76 -17.70 13.85 10.32
C PRO A 76 -18.28 13.17 11.56
N CYS A 77 -17.59 13.30 12.70
CA CYS A 77 -18.02 12.74 13.97
C CYS A 77 -18.28 13.86 14.98
N PRO A 78 -19.41 13.86 15.72
CA PRO A 78 -19.68 14.87 16.75
C PRO A 78 -18.85 14.68 18.04
N GLN A 79 -18.24 13.51 18.24
CA GLN A 79 -17.42 13.18 19.41
C GLN A 79 -16.10 12.52 18.96
N PRO A 80 -15.26 13.22 18.19
CA PRO A 80 -14.04 12.65 17.61
C PRO A 80 -13.03 12.17 18.66
N GLU A 81 -13.10 12.69 19.88
CA GLU A 81 -12.26 12.27 21.02
C GLU A 81 -12.61 10.90 21.60
N ARG A 82 -13.76 10.32 21.21
CA ARG A 82 -14.27 9.04 21.72
C ARG A 82 -14.21 7.91 20.71
N VAL A 83 -13.88 8.21 19.47
CA VAL A 83 -13.85 7.24 18.37
C VAL A 83 -12.55 7.38 17.60
N ILE A 84 -12.26 6.38 16.77
CA ILE A 84 -11.12 6.43 15.87
C ILE A 84 -11.57 5.99 14.47
N GLY A 85 -11.10 6.70 13.44
CA GLY A 85 -11.44 6.38 12.06
C GLY A 85 -10.93 5.00 11.66
N LEU A 86 -9.66 4.73 11.96
CA LEU A 86 -8.99 3.45 11.76
C LEU A 86 -8.08 3.16 12.96
N THR A 87 -8.25 2.01 13.59
CA THR A 87 -7.48 1.64 14.79
C THR A 87 -5.97 1.60 14.50
N PRO A 88 -5.10 1.89 15.50
CA PRO A 88 -3.66 1.74 15.35
C PRO A 88 -3.30 0.34 14.86
N HIS A 89 -2.48 0.26 13.82
CA HIS A 89 -1.99 -0.99 13.24
C HIS A 89 -0.68 -0.75 12.51
N ALA A 90 0.03 -1.84 12.20
CA ALA A 90 1.04 -1.89 11.16
C ALA A 90 0.45 -2.59 9.93
N ASP A 91 1.01 -2.30 8.76
CA ASP A 91 0.55 -2.88 7.52
C ASP A 91 1.22 -4.24 7.29
N GLY A 92 0.43 -5.31 7.17
CA GLY A 92 0.97 -6.67 6.98
C GLY A 92 1.58 -6.94 5.59
N GLY A 93 1.68 -5.94 4.70
CA GLY A 93 2.22 -6.10 3.34
C GLY A 93 3.72 -5.78 3.24
N ALA A 94 4.24 -5.69 2.01
CA ALA A 94 5.61 -5.20 1.78
C ALA A 94 5.65 -3.66 1.72
N LEU A 95 4.72 -3.06 0.98
CA LEU A 95 4.62 -1.62 0.74
C LEU A 95 3.15 -1.22 0.67
N SER A 96 2.80 -0.09 1.29
CA SER A 96 1.52 0.59 1.11
C SER A 96 1.76 1.93 0.42
N ILE A 97 0.91 2.25 -0.57
CA ILE A 97 0.91 3.52 -1.30
C ILE A 97 -0.44 4.18 -1.07
N VAL A 98 -0.45 5.27 -0.30
CA VAL A 98 -1.65 5.94 0.17
C VAL A 98 -1.81 7.26 -0.56
N LEU A 99 -2.95 7.41 -1.25
CA LEU A 99 -3.42 8.68 -1.77
C LEU A 99 -4.43 9.28 -0.80
N GLN A 100 -4.19 10.51 -0.37
CA GLN A 100 -5.20 11.29 0.33
C GLN A 100 -6.06 12.05 -0.68
N VAL A 101 -7.35 11.70 -0.75
CA VAL A 101 -8.27 12.21 -1.80
C VAL A 101 -8.70 13.66 -1.57
N ASN A 102 -8.58 14.16 -0.33
CA ASN A 102 -8.93 15.54 0.03
C ASN A 102 -7.85 16.13 0.96
N GLU A 103 -8.01 17.41 1.32
CA GLU A 103 -7.05 18.15 2.14
C GLU A 103 -7.27 17.97 3.67
N ILE A 104 -8.17 17.08 4.08
CA ILE A 104 -8.52 16.90 5.51
C ILE A 104 -7.46 16.05 6.19
N GLU A 105 -6.80 16.59 7.21
CA GLU A 105 -5.82 15.84 8.01
C GLU A 105 -6.49 14.71 8.81
N GLY A 106 -5.77 13.60 8.99
CA GLY A 106 -6.27 12.47 9.78
C GLY A 106 -5.28 11.31 9.91
N LEU A 107 -4.37 11.15 8.94
CA LEU A 107 -3.31 10.15 9.03
C LEU A 107 -2.28 10.55 10.10
N GLN A 108 -1.97 9.61 10.99
CA GLN A 108 -0.91 9.75 11.98
C GLN A 108 -0.03 8.50 11.95
N ILE A 109 1.28 8.70 12.16
CA ILE A 109 2.24 7.62 12.33
C ILE A 109 2.77 7.62 13.77
N ARG A 110 3.17 6.46 14.28
CA ARG A 110 3.76 6.36 15.61
C ARG A 110 5.28 6.26 15.50
N LYS A 111 6.00 7.19 16.11
CA LYS A 111 7.46 7.21 16.17
C LYS A 111 7.91 7.54 17.59
N ASP A 112 8.83 6.75 18.13
CA ASP A 112 9.39 6.93 19.48
C ASP A 112 8.30 7.07 20.55
N GLY A 113 7.23 6.27 20.43
CA GLY A 113 6.09 6.27 21.33
C GLY A 113 5.07 7.40 21.10
N MET A 114 5.38 8.39 20.25
CA MET A 114 4.53 9.56 19.98
C MET A 114 3.78 9.44 18.65
N TRP A 115 2.57 9.99 18.61
CA TRP A 115 1.79 10.13 17.37
C TRP A 115 2.19 11.42 16.64
N ILE A 116 2.58 11.28 15.38
CA ILE A 116 3.01 12.38 14.51
C ILE A 116 2.00 12.49 13.36
N PRO A 117 1.37 13.65 13.14
CA PRO A 117 0.48 13.85 12.01
C PRO A 117 1.25 13.87 10.69
N VAL A 118 0.69 13.22 9.68
CA VAL A 118 1.20 13.28 8.31
C VAL A 118 0.44 14.38 7.57
N LYS A 119 1.16 15.44 7.19
CA LYS A 119 0.55 16.55 6.46
C LYS A 119 0.28 16.15 5.01
N PRO A 120 -0.93 16.40 4.49
CA PRO A 120 -1.23 16.18 3.09
C PRO A 120 -0.36 17.08 2.21
N ILE A 121 0.27 16.51 1.20
CA ILE A 121 1.04 17.25 0.20
C ILE A 121 0.33 17.08 -1.14
N SER A 122 0.04 18.20 -1.82
CA SER A 122 -0.61 18.16 -3.13
C SER A 122 0.20 17.34 -4.13
N ASN A 123 -0.47 16.48 -4.88
CA ASN A 123 0.13 15.61 -5.91
C ASN A 123 1.19 14.62 -5.38
N ALA A 124 1.08 14.21 -4.12
CA ALA A 124 1.98 13.23 -3.52
C ALA A 124 1.24 12.00 -3.00
N PHE A 125 1.93 10.86 -3.03
CA PHE A 125 1.54 9.67 -2.28
C PHE A 125 2.33 9.62 -0.97
N VAL A 126 1.70 9.12 0.08
CA VAL A 126 2.41 8.66 1.28
C VAL A 126 2.75 7.20 1.06
N ILE A 127 4.03 6.87 1.21
CA ILE A 127 4.53 5.50 1.07
C ILE A 127 4.99 5.03 2.45
N ASN A 128 4.55 3.85 2.86
CA ASN A 128 5.04 3.20 4.06
C ASN A 128 5.46 1.76 3.78
N ILE A 129 6.48 1.32 4.53
CA ILE A 129 6.97 -0.06 4.54
C ILE A 129 6.06 -0.86 5.46
N GLY A 130 5.71 -2.07 5.06
CA GLY A 130 4.91 -2.98 5.88
C GLY A 130 5.75 -4.10 6.52
N ASP A 131 5.10 -4.86 7.40
CA ASP A 131 5.71 -5.87 8.26
C ASP A 131 6.44 -6.97 7.47
N ILE A 132 5.98 -7.37 6.28
CA ILE A 132 6.69 -8.38 5.48
C ILE A 132 8.06 -7.85 5.04
N SER A 133 8.14 -6.56 4.68
CA SER A 133 9.42 -5.97 4.32
C SER A 133 10.30 -5.72 5.54
N GLU A 134 9.73 -5.31 6.68
CA GLU A 134 10.48 -5.18 7.94
C GLU A 134 11.01 -6.54 8.42
N PHE A 135 10.22 -7.61 8.29
CA PHE A 135 10.63 -8.97 8.58
C PHE A 135 11.78 -9.40 7.67
N CYS A 136 11.66 -9.26 6.35
CA CYS A 136 12.74 -9.60 5.42
C CYS A 136 14.03 -8.79 5.63
N ASN A 137 13.92 -7.54 6.09
CA ASN A 137 15.08 -6.71 6.44
C ASN A 137 15.69 -7.09 7.80
N SER A 138 14.86 -7.45 8.78
CA SER A 138 15.32 -7.90 10.11
C SER A 138 15.94 -9.30 10.08
N PHE A 139 15.56 -10.10 9.09
CA PHE A 139 16.10 -11.44 8.85
C PHE A 139 17.18 -11.50 7.77
N GLU A 140 17.55 -10.38 7.12
CA GLU A 140 18.48 -10.30 5.97
C GLU A 140 18.39 -11.54 5.07
N TRP A 141 17.61 -11.52 3.98
CA TRP A 141 18.02 -12.24 2.76
C TRP A 141 18.66 -13.62 3.01
N PHE A 142 17.90 -14.53 3.63
CA PHE A 142 18.34 -15.85 4.12
C PHE A 142 19.71 -16.27 3.58
N ASP A 143 20.75 -15.98 4.37
CA ASP A 143 22.04 -16.66 4.31
C ASP A 143 22.62 -16.86 2.90
N GLY A 144 23.17 -15.79 2.32
CA GLY A 144 24.11 -15.88 1.18
C GLY A 144 25.43 -16.59 1.54
N ARG A 145 25.43 -17.56 2.45
CA ARG A 145 26.56 -18.47 2.68
C ARG A 145 26.22 -19.84 2.08
N TYR A 146 26.46 -20.00 0.79
CA TYR A 146 27.08 -21.20 0.23
C TYR A 146 28.01 -20.80 -0.93
#